data_AF-A0A428BI09-F1
#
_entry.id   AF-A0A428BI09-F1
#
_cell.length_a   1.000
_cell.length_b   1.000
_cell.length_c   1.000
_cell.angle_alpha   90.00
_cell.angle_beta   90.00
_cell.angle_gamma   90.00
#
_symmetry.space_group_name_H-M   'P 1'
#
loop_
_entity.id
_entity.type
_entity.pdbx_description
1 polymer ?
#
loop_
_entity_poly.entity_id
_entity_poly.type
_entity_poly.pdbx_seq_one_letter_code
_entity_poly.pdbx_strand_id
1 'polypeptide(L)'
;MGPENWITSVIGGASYKHSLLFVILISSIISMQLQQMAGKLGIVTRMDLAQATAHHGPKWFRYSLWVILELVLMVTDLAEVFGSAISLNLLFEKPIKVAILLTVLDVFFCFC
;
A
#
# COMPACT_ATOMS: atom_id res chain seq x y z
N MET A 1 5.95 0.58 3.57
CA MET A 1 7.05 1.23 2.84
C MET A 1 7.18 0.46 1.55
N GLY A 2 6.36 0.79 0.56
CA GLY A 2 6.37 0.03 -0.68
C GLY A 2 7.28 0.69 -1.74
N PRO A 3 7.71 -0.09 -2.73
CA PRO A 3 8.56 0.37 -3.82
C PRO A 3 7.95 1.56 -4.61
N GLU A 4 6.63 1.69 -4.63
CA GLU A 4 5.90 2.81 -5.24
C GLU A 4 6.21 4.16 -4.61
N ASN A 5 6.40 4.21 -3.29
CA ASN A 5 6.73 5.44 -2.58
C ASN A 5 8.17 5.89 -2.89
N TRP A 6 9.07 4.93 -3.15
CA TRP A 6 10.45 5.24 -3.48
C TRP A 6 10.58 5.83 -4.88
N ILE A 7 9.87 5.27 -5.86
CA ILE A 7 9.89 5.76 -7.24
C ILE A 7 9.39 7.21 -7.29
N THR A 8 8.26 7.50 -6.64
CA THR A 8 7.70 8.85 -6.62
C THR A 8 8.58 9.85 -5.86
N SER A 9 9.18 9.44 -4.74
CA SER A 9 10.10 10.28 -3.96
C SER A 9 11.41 10.58 -4.70
N VAL A 10 11.98 9.61 -5.42
CA VAL A 10 13.21 9.80 -6.21
C VAL A 10 12.96 10.70 -7.41
N ILE A 11 11.88 10.46 -8.17
CA ILE A 11 11.52 11.30 -9.33
C ILE A 11 11.16 12.73 -8.88
N GLY A 12 10.40 12.85 -7.79
CA GLY A 12 10.05 14.14 -7.19
C GLY A 12 11.28 14.89 -6.67
N GLY A 13 12.21 14.19 -6.02
CA GLY A 13 13.49 14.75 -5.56
C GLY A 13 14.43 15.16 -6.69
N ALA A 14 14.46 14.39 -7.80
CA ALA A 14 15.25 14.75 -8.98
C ALA A 14 14.71 16.00 -9.68
N SER A 15 13.40 16.19 -9.71
CA SER A 15 12.74 17.31 -10.41
C SER A 15 12.66 18.59 -9.58
N TYR A 16 12.43 18.48 -8.27
CA TYR A 16 12.13 19.63 -7.38
C TYR A 16 13.10 19.76 -6.19
N LYS A 17 14.20 19.01 -6.18
CA LYS A 17 15.22 19.00 -5.12
C LYS A 17 14.58 18.80 -3.74
N HIS A 18 14.79 19.73 -2.81
CA HIS A 18 14.45 19.60 -1.39
C HIS A 18 13.05 20.13 -1.05
N SER A 19 12.31 20.69 -2.01
CA SER A 19 11.02 21.32 -1.73
C SER A 19 9.94 20.30 -1.30
N LEU A 20 10.02 19.04 -1.77
CA LEU A 20 9.06 17.99 -1.40
C LEU A 20 9.30 17.38 -0.01
N LEU A 21 10.46 17.58 0.62
CA LEU A 21 10.77 16.99 1.94
C LEU A 21 9.75 17.42 3.00
N PHE A 22 9.34 18.69 2.96
CA PHE A 22 8.34 19.23 3.87
C PHE A 22 6.96 18.59 3.68
N VAL A 23 6.58 18.31 2.42
CA VAL A 23 5.31 17.64 2.09
C VAL A 23 5.31 16.20 2.58
N ILE A 24 6.42 15.47 2.37
CA ILE A 24 6.59 14.09 2.86
C ILE A 24 6.50 14.03 4.39
N LEU A 25 7.12 15.00 5.08
CA LEU A 25 7.09 15.10 6.54
C LEU A 25 5.66 15.32 7.06
N ILE A 26 4.92 16.28 6.50
CA ILE A 26 3.53 16.52 6.87
C ILE A 26 2.66 15.30 6.59
N SER A 27 2.80 14.69 5.41
CA SER A 27 2.05 13.48 5.03
C SER A 27 2.29 12.33 6.01
N SER A 28 3.52 12.16 6.50
CA SER A 28 3.86 11.11 7.45
C SER A 28 3.23 11.35 8.83
N ILE A 29 3.21 12.59 9.31
CA ILE A 29 2.56 12.96 10.59
C ILE A 29 1.05 12.70 10.53
N ILE A 30 0.39 13.10 9.43
CA ILE A 30 -1.04 12.85 9.24
C ILE A 30 -1.32 11.34 9.19
N SER A 31 -0.49 10.58 8.46
CA SER A 31 -0.63 9.12 8.38
C SER A 31 -0.51 8.46 9.76
N MET A 32 0.46 8.87 10.58
CA MET A 32 0.60 8.37 11.96
C MET A 32 -0.65 8.69 12.79
N GLN A 33 -1.18 9.91 12.69
CA GLN A 33 -2.36 10.30 13.45
C GLN A 33 -3.59 9.46 13.06
N LEU A 34 -3.80 9.22 11.77
CA LEU A 34 -4.91 8.40 11.26
C LEU A 34 -4.77 6.94 11.68
N GLN A 35 -3.57 6.37 11.62
CA GLN A 35 -3.31 5.00 12.08
C GLN A 35 -3.57 4.84 13.58
N GLN A 36 -3.18 5.84 14.40
CA GLN A 36 -3.49 5.82 15.83
C GLN A 36 -5.00 5.86 16.10
N MET A 37 -5.76 6.64 15.33
CA MET A 37 -7.23 6.69 15.48
C MET A 37 -7.87 5.37 15.06
N ALA A 38 -7.45 4.78 13.95
CA ALA A 38 -7.92 3.46 13.50
C ALA A 38 -7.60 2.36 14.52
N GLY A 39 -6.39 2.37 15.09
CA GLY A 39 -6.00 1.44 16.15
C GLY A 39 -6.83 1.61 17.43
N LYS A 40 -7.04 2.86 17.88
CA LYS A 40 -7.91 3.14 19.03
C LYS A 40 -9.34 2.67 18.80
N LEU A 41 -9.88 2.87 17.59
CA LEU A 41 -11.21 2.37 17.22
C LEU A 41 -11.24 0.83 17.30
N GLY A 42 -10.28 0.13 16.71
CA GLY A 42 -10.22 -1.33 16.78
C GLY A 42 -10.17 -1.88 18.21
N ILE A 43 -9.40 -1.23 19.10
CA ILE A 43 -9.28 -1.63 20.50
C ILE A 43 -10.56 -1.37 21.30
N VAL A 44 -11.17 -0.18 21.15
CA VAL A 44 -12.32 0.25 21.95
C VAL A 44 -13.61 -0.43 21.49
N THR A 45 -13.88 -0.43 20.18
CA THR A 45 -15.11 -1.01 19.63
C THR A 45 -15.03 -2.51 19.38
N ARG A 46 -13.84 -3.12 19.46
CA ARG A 46 -13.60 -4.55 19.11
C ARG A 46 -14.09 -4.92 17.71
N MET A 47 -14.18 -3.94 16.83
CA MET A 47 -14.69 -4.05 15.46
C MET A 47 -13.69 -3.39 14.52
N ASP A 48 -13.55 -3.96 13.32
CA ASP A 48 -12.77 -3.35 12.26
C ASP A 48 -13.46 -2.09 11.71
N LEU A 49 -12.66 -1.18 11.13
CA LEU A 49 -13.15 0.06 10.52
C LEU A 49 -14.27 -0.19 9.50
N ALA A 50 -14.16 -1.28 8.74
CA ALA A 50 -15.17 -1.71 7.77
C ALA A 50 -16.49 -2.12 8.46
N GLN A 51 -16.43 -2.79 9.60
CA GLN A 51 -17.61 -3.20 10.37
C GLN A 51 -18.27 -2.00 11.06
N ALA A 52 -17.47 -1.11 11.66
CA ALA A 52 -17.97 0.11 12.30
C ALA A 52 -18.69 1.04 11.31
N THR A 53 -18.12 1.18 10.10
CA THR A 53 -18.72 1.98 9.01
C THR A 53 -19.96 1.31 8.45
N ALA A 54 -19.96 -0.02 8.30
CA ALA A 54 -21.13 -0.78 7.87
C ALA A 54 -22.28 -0.75 8.87
N HIS A 55 -22.00 -0.61 10.16
CA HIS A 55 -23.01 -0.50 11.21
C HIS A 55 -23.71 0.86 11.23
N HIS A 56 -22.98 1.93 10.85
CA HIS A 56 -23.52 3.30 10.81
C HIS A 56 -24.09 3.71 9.43
N GLY A 57 -23.80 2.96 8.36
CA GLY A 57 -24.17 3.31 6.99
C GLY A 57 -25.27 2.43 6.36
N PRO A 58 -25.97 2.92 5.33
CA PRO A 58 -26.92 2.12 4.57
C PRO A 58 -26.21 1.01 3.76
N LYS A 59 -26.89 -0.11 3.52
CA LYS A 59 -26.32 -1.32 2.88
C LYS A 59 -25.61 -1.05 1.55
N TRP A 60 -26.08 -0.09 0.75
CA TRP A 60 -25.46 0.28 -0.53
C TRP A 60 -24.06 0.88 -0.36
N PHE A 61 -23.85 1.70 0.69
CA PHE A 61 -22.56 2.32 0.98
C PHE A 61 -21.49 1.27 1.33
N ARG A 62 -21.90 0.21 2.03
CA ARG A 62 -21.01 -0.93 2.35
C ARG A 62 -20.47 -1.60 1.09
N TYR A 63 -21.32 -1.87 0.11
CA TYR A 63 -20.89 -2.51 -1.14
C TYR A 63 -19.99 -1.58 -1.96
N SER A 64 -20.27 -0.29 -2.01
CA SER A 64 -19.40 0.67 -2.69
C SER A 64 -18.01 0.73 -2.05
N LEU A 65 -17.93 0.80 -0.72
CA LEU A 65 -16.64 0.79 0.00
C LEU A 65 -15.89 -0.51 -0.21
N TRP A 66 -16.59 -1.65 -0.24
CA TRP A 66 -15.97 -2.95 -0.50
C TRP A 66 -15.33 -2.99 -1.89
N VAL A 67 -16.03 -2.54 -2.93
CA VAL A 67 -15.47 -2.50 -4.30
C VAL A 67 -14.24 -1.58 -4.38
N ILE A 68 -14.30 -0.40 -3.76
CA ILE A 68 -13.18 0.53 -3.75
C ILE A 68 -11.98 -0.09 -3.03
N LEU A 69 -12.21 -0.71 -1.87
CA LEU A 69 -11.15 -1.34 -1.08
C LEU A 69 -10.49 -2.49 -1.85
N GLU A 70 -11.28 -3.34 -2.49
CA GLU A 70 -10.79 -4.44 -3.32
C GLU A 70 -9.91 -3.94 -4.47
N LEU A 71 -10.33 -2.87 -5.15
CA LEU A 71 -9.55 -2.26 -6.22
C LEU A 71 -8.24 -1.67 -5.70
N VAL A 72 -8.26 -0.97 -4.56
CA VAL A 72 -7.05 -0.42 -3.92
C VAL A 72 -6.08 -1.54 -3.52
N LEU A 73 -6.58 -2.65 -2.98
CA LEU A 73 -5.77 -3.82 -2.63
C LEU A 73 -5.11 -4.42 -3.88
N MET A 74 -5.85 -4.60 -4.98
CA MET A 74 -5.29 -5.09 -6.24
C MET A 74 -4.18 -4.17 -6.79
N VAL A 75 -4.37 -2.85 -6.73
CA VAL A 75 -3.35 -1.90 -7.20
C VAL A 75 -2.10 -1.95 -6.32
N THR A 76 -2.27 -2.10 -5.00
CA THR A 76 -1.16 -2.17 -4.05
C THR A 76 -0.33 -3.44 -4.27
N ASP A 77 -0.98 -4.59 -4.43
CA ASP A 77 -0.32 -5.87 -4.73
C ASP A 77 0.47 -5.80 -6.06
N LEU A 78 -0.14 -5.21 -7.09
CA LEU A 78 0.51 -5.01 -8.38
C LEU A 78 1.79 -4.17 -8.26
N ALA A 79 1.77 -3.10 -7.46
CA ALA A 79 2.92 -2.24 -7.25
C ALA A 79 4.07 -2.97 -6.53
N GLU A 80 3.74 -3.82 -5.55
CA GLU A 80 4.70 -4.63 -4.82
C GLU A 80 5.37 -5.68 -5.71
N VAL A 81 4.58 -6.39 -6.54
CA VAL A 81 5.09 -7.35 -7.53
C VAL A 81 6.05 -6.66 -8.52
N PHE A 82 5.68 -5.49 -9.04
CA PHE A 82 6.55 -4.74 -9.96
C PHE A 82 7.85 -4.30 -9.29
N GLY A 83 7.79 -3.74 -8.09
CA GLY A 83 8.98 -3.30 -7.37
C GLY A 83 9.92 -4.45 -7.03
N SER A 84 9.38 -5.59 -6.59
CA SER A 84 10.15 -6.79 -6.30
C SER A 84 10.79 -7.37 -7.57
N ALA A 85 10.06 -7.40 -8.69
CA ALA A 85 10.59 -7.87 -9.97
C ALA A 85 11.75 -7.00 -10.50
N ILE A 86 11.63 -5.66 -10.40
CA ILE A 86 12.69 -4.72 -10.79
C ILE A 86 13.91 -4.89 -9.88
N SER A 87 13.69 -5.02 -8.57
CA SER A 87 14.77 -5.21 -7.59
C SER A 87 15.55 -6.50 -7.83
N LEU A 88 14.85 -7.60 -8.12
CA LEU A 88 15.49 -8.89 -8.44
C LEU A 88 16.25 -8.86 -9.77
N ASN A 89 15.73 -8.13 -10.77
CA ASN A 89 16.42 -7.95 -12.04
C ASN A 89 17.73 -7.17 -11.86
N LEU A 90 17.75 -6.15 -10.99
CA LEU A 90 18.94 -5.37 -10.68
C LEU A 90 19.99 -6.18 -9.87
N LEU A 91 19.53 -7.05 -8.96
CA LEU A 91 20.43 -7.80 -8.06
C LEU A 91 21.12 -9.00 -8.72
N PHE A 92 20.41 -9.69 -9.64
CA PHE A 92 20.86 -10.96 -10.21
C PHE A 92 21.12 -10.91 -11.72
N GLU A 93 20.90 -9.77 -12.40
CA GLU A 93 21.00 -9.60 -13.86
C GLU A 93 20.23 -10.66 -14.68
N LYS A 94 19.27 -11.35 -14.05
CA LYS A 94 18.47 -12.40 -14.69
C LYS A 94 17.26 -11.81 -15.39
N PRO A 95 16.81 -12.41 -16.52
CA PRO A 95 15.70 -11.89 -17.31
C PRO A 95 14.42 -11.81 -16.48
N ILE A 96 13.69 -10.70 -16.65
CA ILE A 96 12.48 -10.30 -15.89
C ILE A 96 11.44 -11.44 -15.76
N LYS A 97 11.36 -12.34 -16.75
CA LYS A 97 10.48 -13.53 -16.73
C LYS A 97 10.72 -14.45 -15.53
N VAL A 98 11.97 -14.61 -15.10
CA VAL A 98 12.34 -15.46 -13.95
C VAL A 98 12.05 -14.74 -12.63
N ALA A 99 12.23 -13.42 -12.59
CA ALA A 99 11.92 -12.60 -11.41
C ALA A 99 10.41 -12.54 -11.11
N ILE A 100 9.58 -12.47 -12.15
CA ILE A 100 8.10 -12.54 -12.01
C ILE A 100 7.67 -13.92 -11.51
N LEU A 101 8.27 -15.01 -12.00
CA LEU A 101 7.95 -16.36 -11.53
C LEU A 101 8.29 -16.55 -10.04
N LEU A 102 9.40 -15.97 -9.59
CA LEU A 102 9.84 -16.01 -8.18
C LEU A 102 8.96 -15.18 -7.26
N THR A 103 8.52 -14.00 -7.70
CA THR A 103 7.62 -13.14 -6.90
C THR A 103 6.23 -13.73 -6.75
N VAL A 104 5.69 -14.37 -7.79
CA VAL A 104 4.43 -15.14 -7.68
C VAL A 104 4.58 -16.31 -6.68
N LEU A 105 5.74 -16.95 -6.66
CA LEU A 105 6.04 -18.05 -5.73
C LEU A 105 6.20 -17.56 -4.28
N ASP A 106 6.77 -16.37 -4.08
CA ASP A 106 6.89 -15.69 -2.79
C ASP A 106 5.52 -15.35 -2.19
N VAL A 107 4.63 -14.74 -3.00
CA VAL A 107 3.24 -14.46 -2.60
C VAL A 107 2.49 -15.76 -2.25
N PHE A 108 2.70 -16.83 -3.02
CA PHE A 108 2.04 -18.12 -2.76
C PHE A 108 2.53 -18.80 -1.48
N PHE A 109 3.81 -18.66 -1.13
CA PHE A 109 4.38 -19.19 0.11
C PHE A 109 4.10 -18.33 1.34
N CYS A 110 3.93 -17.01 1.17
CA CYS A 110 3.66 -16.10 2.28
C CYS A 110 2.17 -16.07 2.67
N PHE A 111 1.26 -16.29 1.72
CA PHE A 111 -0.19 -16.29 1.96
C PHE A 111 -0.78 -17.67 2.34
N CYS A 112 0.02 -18.75 2.32
CA CYS A 112 -0.37 -20.10 2.72
C CYS A 112 0.20 -20.47 4.10
#